data_AF-A0A961FVN0-F1
#
_entry.id   AF-A0A961FVN0-F1
#
_cell.length_a   1.000
_cell.length_b   1.000
_cell.length_c   1.000
_cell.angle_alpha   90.00
_cell.angle_beta   90.00
_cell.angle_gamma   90.00
#
_symmetry.space_group_name_H-M   'P 1'
#
loop_
_entity.id
_entity.type
_entity.pdbx_description
1 polymer ?
#
loop_
_entity_poly.entity_id
_entity_poly.type
_entity_poly.pdbx_seq_one_letter_code
_entity_poly.pdbx_strand_id
1 'polypeptide(L)'
;MAGEVFVDTSGWCALLDRRESRHERAREILRQLLAEGRTLVTSDYVIDETCTLTRARAGGDASVRFLRLIENTAALRIEWVGSERFAATKAFFVKHADQQYSFTDCASFLLMRESNISEALTSDSHFHSAGFVALLSDG
;
A
#
# COMPACT_ATOMS: atom_id res chain seq x y z
N MET A 1 11.18 14.92 -12.83
CA MET A 1 11.43 14.12 -11.61
C MET A 1 10.56 12.89 -11.74
N ALA A 2 11.09 11.69 -11.48
CA ALA A 2 10.27 10.48 -11.55
C ALA A 2 9.17 10.56 -10.48
N GLY A 3 7.94 10.17 -10.83
CA GLY A 3 6.79 10.27 -9.93
C GLY A 3 6.84 9.24 -8.79
N GLU A 4 5.89 9.35 -7.87
CA GLU A 4 5.77 8.43 -6.73
C GLU A 4 4.58 7.49 -6.91
N VAL A 5 4.63 6.30 -6.31
CA VAL A 5 3.53 5.33 -6.30
C VAL A 5 3.37 4.80 -4.89
N PHE A 6 2.13 4.79 -4.39
CA PHE A 6 1.82 4.21 -3.10
C PHE A 6 1.74 2.68 -3.21
N VAL A 7 2.24 1.92 -2.24
CA VAL A 7 2.12 0.47 -2.19
C VAL A 7 1.27 0.11 -0.99
N ASP A 8 0.08 -0.44 -1.28
CA ASP A 8 -0.91 -0.85 -0.30
C ASP A 8 -0.67 -2.30 0.18
N THR A 9 -1.35 -2.71 1.24
CA THR A 9 -1.33 -4.08 1.79
C THR A 9 -1.60 -5.12 0.71
N SER A 10 -2.63 -4.92 -0.12
CA SER A 10 -2.97 -5.87 -1.19
C SER A 10 -1.88 -5.94 -2.28
N GLY A 11 -1.20 -4.82 -2.55
CA GLY A 11 -0.03 -4.77 -3.43
C GLY A 11 1.15 -5.56 -2.87
N TRP A 12 1.46 -5.40 -1.59
CA TRP A 12 2.49 -6.19 -0.91
C TRP A 12 2.15 -7.68 -0.90
N CYS A 13 0.92 -8.05 -0.59
CA CYS A 13 0.47 -9.45 -0.64
C CYS A 13 0.66 -10.06 -2.04
N ALA A 14 0.26 -9.34 -3.09
CA ALA A 14 0.47 -9.78 -4.46
C ALA A 14 1.96 -9.95 -4.79
N LEU A 15 2.83 -9.08 -4.32
CA LEU A 15 4.28 -9.19 -4.54
C LEU A 15 4.94 -10.34 -3.76
N LEU A 16 4.42 -10.67 -2.57
CA LEU A 16 5.06 -11.63 -1.65
C LEU A 16 4.58 -13.07 -1.84
N ASP A 17 3.29 -13.29 -2.13
CA ASP A 17 2.72 -14.62 -2.25
C ASP A 17 2.64 -15.05 -3.73
N ARG A 18 3.45 -16.05 -4.09
CA ARG A 18 3.49 -16.63 -5.44
C ARG A 18 2.18 -17.31 -5.86
N ARG A 19 1.28 -17.58 -4.92
CA ARG A 19 -0.03 -18.20 -5.15
C ARG A 19 -1.11 -17.16 -5.42
N GLU A 20 -0.86 -15.88 -5.16
CA GLU A 20 -1.78 -14.81 -5.54
C GLU A 20 -1.88 -14.74 -7.06
N SER A 21 -3.11 -14.70 -7.59
CA SER A 21 -3.36 -14.69 -9.04
C SER A 21 -2.73 -13.46 -9.71
N ARG A 22 -2.57 -12.37 -8.96
CA ARG A 22 -1.98 -11.10 -9.41
C ARG A 22 -0.47 -11.02 -9.23
N HIS A 23 0.19 -12.09 -8.76
CA HIS A 23 1.62 -12.07 -8.44
C HIS A 23 2.51 -11.64 -9.62
N GLU A 24 2.35 -12.29 -10.77
CA GLU A 24 3.18 -11.97 -11.94
C GLU A 24 2.90 -10.55 -12.46
N ARG A 25 1.64 -10.11 -12.43
CA ARG A 25 1.27 -8.75 -12.83
C ARG A 25 1.86 -7.70 -11.90
N ALA A 26 1.80 -7.91 -10.59
CA ALA A 26 2.41 -7.02 -9.60
C ALA A 26 3.92 -6.92 -9.78
N ARG A 27 4.60 -8.04 -10.07
CA ARG A 27 6.05 -8.05 -10.35
C ARG A 27 6.40 -7.31 -11.63
N GLU A 28 5.59 -7.44 -12.68
CA GLU A 28 5.80 -6.71 -13.93
C GLU A 28 5.68 -5.21 -13.72
N ILE A 29 4.60 -4.74 -13.08
CA ILE A 29 4.40 -3.32 -12.77
C ILE A 29 5.53 -2.80 -11.88
N LEU A 30 5.90 -3.52 -10.83
CA LEU A 30 7.01 -3.12 -9.96
C LEU A 30 8.32 -2.94 -10.75
N ARG A 31 8.64 -3.85 -11.66
CA ARG A 31 9.85 -3.71 -12.51
C ARG A 31 9.78 -2.47 -13.40
N GLN A 32 8.60 -2.18 -13.98
CA GLN A 32 8.40 -0.99 -14.80
C GLN A 32 8.57 0.30 -13.98
N LEU A 33 7.93 0.38 -12.82
CA LEU A 33 8.05 1.52 -11.91
C LEU A 33 9.51 1.77 -11.51
N LEU A 34 10.26 0.71 -11.17
CA LEU A 34 11.68 0.83 -10.82
C LEU A 34 12.55 1.24 -12.02
N ALA A 35 12.26 0.73 -13.23
CA ALA A 35 12.97 1.11 -14.45
C ALA A 35 12.73 2.58 -14.85
N GLU A 36 11.54 3.10 -14.56
CA GLU A 36 11.17 4.51 -14.72
C GLU A 36 11.76 5.41 -13.61
N GLY A 37 12.44 4.82 -12.62
CA GLY A 37 13.01 5.54 -11.48
C GLY A 37 11.97 6.04 -10.47
N ARG A 38 10.75 5.49 -10.48
CA ARG A 38 9.66 5.87 -9.58
C ARG A 38 10.03 5.51 -8.14
N THR A 39 9.66 6.37 -7.20
CA THR A 39 9.79 6.09 -5.76
C THR A 39 8.54 5.38 -5.26
N LEU A 40 8.73 4.28 -4.53
CA LEU A 40 7.66 3.57 -3.86
C LEU A 40 7.41 4.20 -2.49
N VAL A 41 6.16 4.34 -2.11
CA VAL A 41 5.77 4.93 -0.82
C VAL A 41 4.82 3.97 -0.11
N THR A 42 5.02 3.69 1.17
CA THR A 42 4.11 2.90 2.01
C THR A 42 3.97 3.58 3.37
N SER A 43 2.97 3.21 4.16
CA SER A 43 2.86 3.68 5.55
C SER A 43 3.25 2.61 6.58
N ASP A 44 3.54 3.04 7.80
CA ASP A 44 3.68 2.16 8.97
C ASP A 44 2.40 1.34 9.25
N TYR A 45 1.23 1.89 8.93
CA TYR A 45 -0.06 1.18 9.05
C TYR A 45 -0.20 0.05 8.03
N VAL A 46 0.20 0.30 6.77
CA VAL A 46 0.24 -0.75 5.74
C VAL A 46 1.25 -1.83 6.11
N ILE A 47 2.38 -1.47 6.73
CA ILE A 47 3.36 -2.44 7.21
C ILE A 47 2.76 -3.33 8.31
N ASP A 48 2.09 -2.75 9.31
CA ASP A 48 1.42 -3.49 10.38
C ASP A 48 0.38 -4.48 9.82
N GLU A 49 -0.50 -3.97 8.96
CA GLU A 49 -1.56 -4.77 8.35
C GLU A 49 -1.00 -5.90 7.47
N THR A 50 0.02 -5.61 6.66
CA THR A 50 0.71 -6.61 5.84
C THR A 50 1.39 -7.67 6.70
N CYS A 51 2.08 -7.29 7.78
CA CYS A 51 2.68 -8.23 8.73
C CYS A 51 1.63 -9.15 9.36
N THR A 52 0.51 -8.58 9.79
CA THR A 52 -0.61 -9.32 10.40
C THR A 52 -1.22 -10.30 9.39
N LEU A 53 -1.50 -9.84 8.17
CA LEU A 53 -2.14 -10.64 7.13
C LEU A 53 -1.24 -11.76 6.61
N THR A 54 0.03 -11.45 6.32
CA THR A 54 1.01 -12.46 5.85
C THR A 54 1.27 -13.52 6.91
N ARG A 55 1.36 -13.12 8.18
CA ARG A 55 1.47 -14.07 9.30
C ARG A 55 0.26 -14.99 9.39
N ALA A 56 -0.95 -14.46 9.25
CA ALA A 56 -2.17 -15.26 9.28
C ALA A 56 -2.27 -16.25 8.10
N ARG A 57 -1.83 -15.86 6.90
CA ARG A 57 -1.97 -16.66 5.67
C ARG A 57 -0.82 -17.67 5.45
N ALA A 58 0.39 -17.33 5.86
CA ALA A 58 1.61 -18.08 5.49
C ALA A 58 2.55 -18.35 6.68
N GLY A 59 2.19 -17.96 7.90
CA GLY A 59 2.98 -18.19 9.11
C GLY A 59 4.05 -17.12 9.37
N GLY A 60 4.77 -17.27 10.49
CA GLY A 60 5.69 -16.25 11.00
C GLY A 60 6.85 -15.89 10.05
N ASP A 61 7.38 -16.86 9.30
CA ASP A 61 8.51 -16.65 8.38
C ASP A 61 8.20 -15.63 7.28
N ALA A 62 6.97 -15.63 6.75
CA ALA A 62 6.54 -14.71 5.71
C ALA A 62 6.59 -13.24 6.17
N SER A 63 6.11 -12.95 7.38
CA SER A 63 6.13 -11.59 7.94
C SER A 63 7.56 -11.08 8.19
N VAL A 64 8.50 -11.96 8.57
CA VAL A 64 9.92 -11.60 8.76
C VAL A 64 10.59 -11.31 7.42
N ARG A 65 10.30 -12.13 6.41
CA ARG A 65 10.80 -11.89 5.05
C ARG A 65 10.31 -10.57 4.47
N PHE A 66 9.06 -10.20 4.73
CA PHE A 66 8.51 -8.90 4.34
C PHE A 66 9.26 -7.74 5.02
N LEU A 67 9.46 -7.78 6.33
CA LEU A 67 10.20 -6.73 7.05
C LEU A 67 11.64 -6.57 6.54
N ARG A 68 12.33 -7.69 6.24
CA ARG A 68 13.66 -7.63 5.62
C ARG A 68 13.61 -7.04 4.20
N LEU A 69 12.56 -7.31 3.44
CA LEU A 69 12.41 -6.76 2.09
C LEU A 69 12.30 -5.24 2.12
N ILE A 70 11.43 -4.69 3.00
CA ILE A 70 11.24 -3.24 3.09
C ILE A 70 12.54 -2.53 3.52
N GLU A 71 13.30 -3.09 4.47
CA GLU A 71 14.57 -2.53 4.95
C GLU A 71 15.66 -2.51 3.86
N ASN A 72 15.62 -3.45 2.92
CA ASN A 72 16.62 -3.57 1.87
C ASN A 72 16.20 -2.93 0.53
N THR A 73 15.04 -2.28 0.47
CA THR A 73 14.54 -1.64 -0.76
C THR A 73 14.87 -0.15 -0.77
N ALA A 74 15.98 0.23 -1.42
CA ALA A 74 16.44 1.62 -1.48
C ALA A 74 15.44 2.60 -2.14
N ALA A 75 14.58 2.11 -3.03
CA ALA A 75 13.55 2.91 -3.69
C ALA A 75 12.25 3.07 -2.88
N LEU A 76 12.19 2.52 -1.66
CA LEU A 76 11.01 2.56 -0.79
C LEU A 76 11.16 3.64 0.28
N ARG A 77 10.19 4.55 0.32
CA ARG A 77 9.99 5.54 1.40
C ARG A 77 8.85 5.06 2.31
N ILE A 78 9.13 5.03 3.61
CA ILE A 78 8.12 4.71 4.63
C ILE A 78 7.66 6.01 5.27
N GLU A 79 6.36 6.26 5.19
CA GLU A 79 5.70 7.39 5.82
C GLU A 79 5.05 6.99 7.14
N TRP A 80 5.31 7.77 8.18
CA TRP A 80 4.74 7.50 9.50
C TRP A 80 3.43 8.26 9.67
N VAL A 81 2.38 7.55 10.09
CA VAL A 81 1.11 8.14 10.52
C VAL A 81 1.30 8.68 11.94
N GLY A 82 1.97 9.83 12.03
CA GLY A 82 2.15 10.56 13.28
C GLY A 82 0.83 11.04 13.90
N SER A 83 0.90 11.68 15.07
CA SER A 83 -0.28 12.10 15.85
C SER A 83 -1.28 12.96 15.08
N GLU A 84 -0.80 13.90 14.26
CA GLU A 84 -1.65 14.78 13.44
C GLU A 84 -2.38 14.00 12.35
N ARG A 85 -1.64 13.20 11.56
CA ARG A 85 -2.22 12.32 10.53
C ARG A 85 -3.20 11.34 11.16
N PHE A 86 -2.89 10.75 12.31
CA PHE A 86 -3.80 9.86 13.03
C PHE A 86 -5.11 10.55 13.44
N ALA A 87 -5.04 11.78 13.96
CA ALA A 87 -6.22 12.55 14.30
C ALA A 87 -7.09 12.86 13.06
N ALA A 88 -6.45 13.24 11.95
CA ALA A 88 -7.12 13.46 10.67
C ALA A 88 -7.76 12.16 10.13
N THR A 89 -7.05 11.02 10.23
CA THR A 89 -7.58 9.70 9.83
C THR A 89 -8.84 9.35 10.63
N LYS A 90 -8.85 9.56 11.95
CA LYS A 90 -10.05 9.34 12.76
C LYS A 90 -11.23 10.18 12.30
N ALA A 91 -11.01 11.48 12.06
CA ALA A 91 -12.07 12.36 11.58
C ALA A 91 -12.58 11.94 10.20
N PHE A 92 -11.68 11.55 9.30
CA PHE A 92 -12.02 11.07 7.97
C PHE A 92 -12.78 9.74 8.01
N PHE A 93 -12.34 8.78 8.83
CA PHE A 93 -12.98 7.48 9.02
C PHE A 93 -14.40 7.61 9.54
N VAL A 94 -14.62 8.45 10.57
CA VAL A 94 -15.97 8.73 11.10
C VAL A 94 -16.87 9.38 10.06
N LYS A 95 -16.32 10.29 9.25
CA LYS A 95 -17.08 10.98 8.19
C LYS A 95 -17.54 10.02 7.08
N HIS A 96 -16.80 8.94 6.83
CA HIS A 96 -17.08 7.95 5.79
C HIS A 96 -17.50 6.61 6.38
N ALA A 97 -18.20 6.63 7.54
CA ALA A 97 -18.65 5.42 8.22
C ALA A 97 -19.67 4.59 7.41
N ASP A 98 -20.26 5.18 6.37
CA ASP A 98 -21.12 4.52 5.39
C ASP A 98 -20.32 3.73 4.32
N GLN A 99 -19.02 4.01 4.19
CA GLN A 99 -18.11 3.31 3.30
C GLN A 99 -17.47 2.11 4.02
N GLN A 100 -17.09 1.08 3.28
CA GLN A 100 -16.43 -0.11 3.84
C GLN A 100 -14.91 0.04 3.97
N TYR A 101 -14.41 1.27 4.02
CA TYR A 101 -12.98 1.55 4.12
C TYR A 101 -12.43 1.04 5.45
N SER A 102 -11.25 0.42 5.41
CA SER A 102 -10.48 0.15 6.61
C SER A 102 -9.91 1.47 7.18
N PHE A 103 -9.46 1.44 8.44
CA PHE A 103 -8.74 2.58 9.00
C PHE A 103 -7.39 2.80 8.28
N THR A 104 -6.75 1.71 7.86
CA THR A 104 -5.53 1.72 7.02
C THR A 104 -5.78 2.43 5.70
N ASP A 105 -6.89 2.13 5.02
CA ASP A 105 -7.28 2.76 3.74
C ASP A 105 -7.42 4.27 3.93
N CYS A 106 -8.12 4.68 4.97
CA CYS A 106 -8.32 6.10 5.29
C CYS A 106 -7.00 6.84 5.56
N ALA A 107 -6.07 6.20 6.28
CA ALA A 107 -4.74 6.77 6.52
C ALA A 107 -3.95 6.89 5.21
N SER A 108 -3.98 5.85 4.37
CA SER A 108 -3.34 5.81 3.07
C SER A 108 -3.87 6.90 2.14
N PHE A 109 -5.19 7.10 2.08
CA PHE A 109 -5.81 8.15 1.25
C PHE A 109 -5.38 9.56 1.65
N LEU A 110 -5.31 9.84 2.95
CA LEU A 110 -4.87 11.15 3.43
C LEU A 110 -3.39 11.40 3.11
N LEU A 111 -2.53 10.39 3.33
CA LEU A 111 -1.11 10.45 3.02
C LEU A 111 -0.86 10.65 1.52
N MET A 112 -1.57 9.90 0.67
CA MET A 112 -1.47 10.03 -0.78
C MET A 112 -1.87 11.43 -1.25
N ARG A 113 -2.96 11.99 -0.71
CA ARG A 113 -3.40 13.37 -1.03
C ARG A 113 -2.38 14.41 -0.57
N GLU A 114 -1.82 14.26 0.62
CA GLU A 114 -0.79 15.15 1.16
C GLU A 114 0.49 15.14 0.29
N SER A 115 0.86 13.96 -0.20
CA SER A 115 2.06 13.74 -1.00
C SER A 115 1.84 13.92 -2.52
N ASN A 116 0.65 14.29 -2.96
CA ASN A 116 0.26 14.36 -4.38
C ASN A 116 0.49 13.04 -5.16
N ILE A 117 0.27 11.91 -4.51
CA ILE A 117 0.37 10.57 -5.12
C ILE A 117 -1.01 10.17 -5.64
N SER A 118 -1.13 9.92 -6.94
CA SER A 118 -2.37 9.51 -7.59
C SER A 118 -2.47 8.01 -7.85
N GLU A 119 -1.34 7.32 -7.94
CA GLU A 119 -1.26 5.90 -8.29
C GLU A 119 -0.94 5.05 -7.06
N ALA A 120 -1.65 3.94 -6.91
CA ALA A 120 -1.41 2.93 -5.89
C ALA A 120 -1.23 1.54 -6.52
N LEU A 121 -0.16 0.84 -6.17
CA LEU A 121 -0.02 -0.59 -6.37
C LEU A 121 -0.92 -1.30 -5.36
N THR A 122 -2.17 -1.53 -5.77
CA THR A 122 -3.24 -2.14 -4.97
C THR A 122 -4.23 -2.83 -5.89
N SER A 123 -4.85 -3.91 -5.42
CA SER A 123 -6.02 -4.51 -6.06
C SER A 123 -7.33 -4.12 -5.38
N ASP A 124 -7.28 -3.25 -4.37
CA ASP A 124 -8.45 -2.82 -3.60
C ASP A 124 -9.22 -1.72 -4.36
N SER A 125 -10.51 -1.97 -4.61
CA SER A 125 -11.41 -1.04 -5.30
C SER A 125 -11.77 0.20 -4.45
N HIS A 126 -11.51 0.18 -3.14
CA HIS A 126 -11.65 1.35 -2.27
C HIS A 126 -10.77 2.51 -2.74
N PHE A 127 -9.56 2.24 -3.23
CA PHE A 127 -8.67 3.27 -3.77
C PHE A 127 -9.28 3.95 -5.00
N HIS A 128 -9.89 3.18 -5.89
CA HIS A 128 -10.62 3.73 -7.03
C HIS A 128 -11.79 4.62 -6.58
N SER A 129 -12.57 4.13 -5.61
CA SER A 129 -13.72 4.85 -5.04
C SER A 129 -13.29 6.15 -4.35
N ALA A 130 -12.10 6.19 -3.78
CA ALA A 130 -11.50 7.36 -3.14
C ALA A 130 -10.81 8.35 -4.12
N GLY A 131 -10.80 8.04 -5.43
CA GLY A 131 -10.28 8.88 -6.51
C GLY A 131 -8.84 8.60 -6.93
N PHE A 132 -8.27 7.45 -6.55
CA PHE A 132 -6.92 7.03 -6.93
C PHE A 132 -6.92 6.01 -8.08
N VAL A 133 -5.76 5.85 -8.72
CA VAL A 133 -5.53 4.84 -9.76
C VAL A 133 -4.99 3.58 -9.11
N ALA A 134 -5.81 2.53 -9.04
CA ALA A 134 -5.39 1.20 -8.60
C ALA A 134 -4.70 0.46 -9.75
N LEU A 135 -3.39 0.20 -9.62
CA LEU A 135 -2.59 -0.38 -10.70
C LEU A 135 -2.79 -1.90 -10.87
N LEU A 136 -3.39 -2.59 -9.88
CA LEU A 136 -3.69 -4.03 -9.93
C LEU A 136 -5.19 -4.35 -10.01
N SER A 137 -6.05 -3.33 -10.14
CA SER A 137 -7.46 -3.59 -10.44
C SER A 137 -7.58 -4.08 -11.89
N ASP A 138 -8.40 -5.11 -12.08
CA ASP A 138 -8.91 -5.45 -13.41
C ASP A 138 -9.82 -4.29 -13.83
N GLY A 139 -9.45 -3.58 -14.90
CA GLY A 139 -10.16 -2.38 -15.37
C GLY A 139 -11.62 -2.63 -15.74
#